data_AF-K9TW11-F1
#
_entry.id   AF-K9TW11-F1
#
_cell.length_a   1.000
_cell.length_b   1.000
_cell.length_c   1.000
_cell.angle_alpha   90.00
_cell.angle_beta   90.00
_cell.angle_gamma   90.00
#
_symmetry.space_group_name_H-M   'P 1'
#
loop_
_entity.id
_entity.type
_entity.pdbx_description
1 polymer ?
#
loop_
_entity_poly.entity_id
_entity_poly.type
_entity_poly.pdbx_seq_one_letter_code
_entity_poly.pdbx_strand_id
1 'polypeptide(L)' 'MKNNRNFTKFTLPCLTSIIEALEYFQDFESQVRATAIALYAAELGISNLHLYAISHYAGLLGGV' A
#
# COMPACT_ATOMS: atom_id res chain seq x y z
N MET A 1 -9.64 -28.71 25.73
CA MET A 1 -8.69 -27.63 25.40
C MET A 1 -9.39 -26.67 24.45
N LYS A 2 -9.57 -25.39 24.81
CA LYS A 2 -10.23 -24.39 23.96
C LYS A 2 -9.17 -23.79 23.01
N ASN A 3 -9.35 -23.96 21.70
CA ASN A 3 -8.48 -23.37 20.68
C ASN A 3 -8.71 -21.85 20.62
N ASN A 4 -7.82 -21.10 21.28
CA ASN A 4 -7.78 -19.64 21.23
C ASN A 4 -7.12 -19.19 19.92
N ARG A 5 -7.84 -19.28 18.80
CA ARG A 5 -7.42 -18.61 17.57
C ARG A 5 -7.70 -17.12 17.74
N ASN A 6 -6.70 -16.37 18.16
CA ASN A 6 -6.68 -14.91 18.02
C ASN A 6 -6.80 -14.60 16.53
N PHE A 7 -8.03 -14.40 16.06
CA PHE A 7 -8.26 -13.77 14.77
C PHE A 7 -7.75 -12.33 14.91
N THR A 8 -6.51 -12.09 14.49
CA THR A 8 -6.09 -10.76 14.09
C THR A 8 -7.14 -10.28 13.08
N LYS A 9 -7.93 -9.27 13.47
CA LYS A 9 -8.88 -8.63 12.55
C LYS A 9 -8.07 -8.21 11.32
N PHE A 10 -8.39 -8.81 10.17
CA PHE A 10 -7.85 -8.36 8.90
C PHE A 10 -8.47 -6.98 8.63
N THR A 11 -7.75 -5.93 9.02
CA THR A 11 -8.09 -4.56 8.64
C THR A 11 -7.61 -4.39 7.22
N LEU A 12 -8.51 -4.63 6.28
CA LEU A 12 -8.34 -4.22 4.89
C LEU A 12 -8.36 -2.69 4.90
N PRO A 13 -7.26 -2.00 4.58
CA PRO A 13 -7.30 -0.55 4.41
C PRO A 13 -8.31 -0.26 3.31
N CYS A 14 -9.18 0.75 3.50
CA CYS A 14 -10.06 1.13 2.42
C CYS A 14 -9.21 1.63 1.25
N LEU A 15 -9.62 1.28 0.03
CA LEU A 15 -8.87 1.61 -1.19
C LEU A 15 -8.56 3.11 -1.28
N THR A 16 -9.47 3.96 -0.82
CA THR A 16 -9.31 5.42 -0.76
C THR A 16 -8.08 5.84 0.05
N SER A 17 -7.89 5.31 1.27
CA SER A 17 -6.73 5.67 2.09
C SER A 17 -5.40 5.18 1.52
N ILE A 18 -5.42 4.06 0.76
CA ILE A 18 -4.24 3.61 0.03
C ILE A 18 -3.89 4.60 -1.08
N ILE A 19 -4.89 5.07 -1.84
CA ILE A 19 -4.71 6.06 -2.90
C ILE A 19 -4.17 7.38 -2.35
N GLU A 20 -4.75 7.90 -1.26
CA GLU A 20 -4.30 9.13 -0.60
C GLU A 20 -2.83 9.05 -0.16
N ALA A 21 -2.42 7.91 0.41
CA ALA A 21 -1.02 7.70 0.80
C ALA A 21 -0.09 7.67 -0.41
N LEU A 22 -0.51 7.01 -1.50
CA LEU A 22 0.25 6.94 -2.74
C LEU A 22 0.37 8.30 -3.46
N GLU A 23 -0.69 9.12 -3.40
CA GLU A 23 -0.68 10.51 -3.87
C GLU A 23 0.33 11.34 -3.08
N TYR A 24 0.31 11.23 -1.75
CA TYR A 24 1.27 11.92 -0.89
C TYR A 24 2.73 11.55 -1.21
N PHE A 25 3.01 10.29 -1.57
CA PHE A 25 4.36 9.86 -1.96
C PHE A 25 4.82 10.40 -3.32
N GLN A 26 3.92 10.92 -4.18
CA GLN A 26 4.33 11.48 -5.49
C GLN A 26 5.25 12.67 -5.36
N ASP A 27 5.09 13.46 -4.30
CA ASP A 27 5.90 14.64 -4.01
C ASP A 27 7.32 14.29 -3.50
N PHE A 28 7.58 13.00 -3.25
CA PHE A 28 8.90 12.56 -2.78
C PHE A 28 9.89 12.42 -3.95
N GLU A 29 11.17 12.65 -3.64
CA GLU A 29 12.27 12.33 -4.54
C GLU A 29 12.20 10.87 -4.97
N SER A 30 12.58 10.56 -6.22
CA SER A 30 12.36 9.24 -6.83
C SER A 30 12.86 8.06 -5.99
N GLN A 31 14.02 8.19 -5.32
CA GLN A 31 14.58 7.12 -4.48
C GLN A 31 13.82 6.96 -3.16
N VAL A 32 13.35 8.07 -2.58
CA VAL A 32 12.57 8.09 -1.34
C VAL A 32 11.16 7.55 -1.60
N ARG A 33 10.56 7.89 -2.74
CA ARG A 33 9.23 7.40 -3.16
C ARG A 33 9.17 5.89 -3.24
N ALA A 34 10.13 5.26 -3.92
CA ALA A 34 10.19 3.80 -4.04
C ALA A 34 10.30 3.12 -2.67
N THR A 35 11.09 3.71 -1.77
CA THR A 35 11.26 3.22 -0.40
C THR A 35 9.98 3.38 0.43
N ALA A 36 9.31 4.53 0.35
CA ALA A 36 8.05 4.80 1.04
C ALA A 36 6.93 3.84 0.59
N ILE A 37 6.80 3.60 -0.72
CA ILE A 37 5.86 2.63 -1.28
C ILE A 37 6.14 1.22 -0.77
N ALA A 38 7.41 0.79 -0.73
CA ALA A 38 7.78 -0.55 -0.25
C ALA A 38 7.50 -0.73 1.26
N LEU A 39 7.78 0.29 2.08
CA LEU A 39 7.47 0.26 3.51
C LEU A 39 5.96 0.22 3.75
N TYR A 40 5.20 1.04 3.02
CA TYR A 40 3.74 1.06 3.13
C TYR A 40 3.11 -0.28 2.70
N ALA A 41 3.61 -0.91 1.62
CA ALA A 41 3.17 -2.25 1.24
C ALA A 41 3.41 -3.29 2.35
N ALA A 42 4.57 -3.22 3.01
CA ALA A 42 4.92 -4.11 4.12
C ALA A 42 4.03 -3.90 5.35
N GLU A 43 3.71 -2.64 5.70
CA GLU A 43 2.78 -2.31 6.80
C GLU A 43 1.38 -2.85 6.53
N LEU A 44 0.93 -2.77 5.28
CA LEU A 44 -0.38 -3.28 4.87
C LEU A 44 -0.40 -4.81 4.68
N GLY A 45 0.75 -5.48 4.75
CA GLY A 45 0.86 -6.92 4.51
C GLY A 45 0.49 -7.33 3.08
N ILE A 46 0.68 -6.44 2.11
CA ILE A 46 0.39 -6.68 0.69
C ILE A 46 1.68 -6.76 -0.12
N SER A 47 1.62 -7.42 -1.28
CA SER A 47 2.76 -7.46 -2.20
C SER A 47 2.95 -6.09 -2.89
N ASN A 48 4.21 -5.78 -3.22
CA ASN A 48 4.54 -4.61 -4.03
C ASN A 48 3.81 -4.63 -5.38
N LEU A 49 3.53 -5.82 -5.93
CA LEU A 49 2.75 -5.98 -7.17
C LEU A 49 1.31 -5.46 -7.01
N HIS A 50 0.64 -5.78 -5.91
CA HIS A 50 -0.72 -5.29 -5.65
C HIS A 50 -0.73 -3.78 -5.43
N LEU A 51 0.24 -3.25 -4.67
CA LEU A 51 0.33 -1.82 -4.45
C LEU A 51 0.64 -1.07 -5.77
N TYR A 52 1.54 -1.61 -6.59
CA TYR A 52 1.82 -1.08 -7.93
C TYR A 52 0.58 -1.07 -8.83
N ALA A 53 -0.20 -2.16 -8.84
CA ALA A 53 -1.44 -2.23 -9.59
C ALA A 53 -2.44 -1.15 -9.14
N ILE A 54 -2.62 -0.96 -7.82
CA ILE A 54 -3.46 0.11 -7.27
C ILE A 54 -2.96 1.49 -7.74
N SER A 55 -1.67 1.77 -7.61
CA SER A 55 -1.08 3.03 -8.06
C SER A 55 -1.28 3.28 -9.56
N HIS A 56 -1.17 2.23 -10.38
CA HIS A 56 -1.40 2.31 -11.82
C HIS A 56 -2.87 2.57 -12.17
N TYR A 57 -3.80 1.83 -11.56
CA TYR A 57 -5.25 2.05 -11.73
C TYR A 57 -5.70 3.44 -11.29
N ALA A 58 -5.07 3.99 -10.25
CA ALA A 58 -5.33 5.34 -9.75
C ALA A 58 -4.67 6.45 -10.60
N GLY A 59 -3.93 6.12 -11.66
CA GLY A 59 -3.24 7.11 -12.50
C GLY A 59 -2.03 7.79 -11.83
N LEU A 60 -1.53 7.22 -10.72
CA LEU A 60 -0.47 7.82 -9.90
C LEU A 60 0.93 7.46 -10.38
N LEU A 61 1.07 6.36 -11.12
CA LEU A 61 2.31 6.04 -11.80
C LEU A 61 2.25 6.72 -13.16
N GLY A 62 2.80 7.93 -13.23
CA GLY A 62 2.92 8.72 -14.47
C GLY A 62 3.26 7.82 -15.64
N GLY A 63 2.38 7.81 -16.62
CA GLY A 63 2.44 6.90 -17.75
C GLY A 63 3.71 7.06 -18.57
N VAL A 64 3.91 6.06 -19.43
CA VAL A 64 4.41 6.33 -20.78
C VAL A 64 3.67 7.54 -21.37
#